data_AF-A0A815YC97-F1
#
_entry.id   AF-A0A815YC97-F1
#
_cell.length_a   1.000
_cell.length_b   1.000
_cell.length_c   1.000
_cell.angle_alpha   90.00
_cell.angle_beta   90.00
_cell.angle_gamma   90.00
#
_symmetry.space_group_name_H-M   'P 1'
#
loop_
_entity.id
_entity.type
_entity.pdbx_description
1 polymer ?
#
loop_
_entity_poly.entity_id
_entity_poly.type
_entity_poly.pdbx_seq_one_letter_code
_entity_poly.pdbx_strand_id
1 'polypeptide(L)' 'MRLCKGKFISNVNSTLGVDFQNKQLELDNKRIAIQLWDTAGQERFR' A
#
# COMPACT_ATOMS: atom_id res chain seq x y z
N MET A 1 2.27 -5.88 1.78
CA MET A 1 2.63 -4.68 1.01
C MET A 1 4.15 -4.49 0.97
N ARG A 2 4.79 -4.86 -0.15
CA ARG A 2 6.26 -4.91 -0.29
C ARG A 2 6.94 -3.55 -0.11
N LEU A 3 6.34 -2.50 -0.67
CA LEU A 3 6.94 -1.16 -0.69
C LEU A 3 7.15 -0.56 0.71
N CYS A 4 6.19 -0.71 1.64
CA CYS A 4 6.32 -0.20 3.00
C CYS A 4 6.90 -1.21 4.00
N LYS A 5 6.55 -2.49 3.88
CA LYS A 5 6.89 -3.49 4.90
C LYS A 5 8.14 -4.31 4.57
N GLY A 6 8.72 -4.15 3.37
CA GLY A 6 9.88 -4.92 2.90
C GLY A 6 9.62 -6.43 2.74
N LYS A 7 8.37 -6.88 2.95
CA LYS A 7 7.97 -8.28 2.93
C LYS A 7 6.89 -8.52 1.88
N PHE A 8 7.04 -9.60 1.15
CA PHE A 8 5.98 -10.16 0.32
C PHE A 8 5.27 -11.25 1.13
N ILE A 9 3.93 -11.19 1.17
CA ILE A 9 3.08 -12.18 1.81
C ILE A 9 2.30 -12.82 0.66
N SER A 10 2.50 -14.11 0.43
CA SER A 10 1.91 -14.81 -0.72
C SER A 10 0.38 -14.90 -0.63
N ASN A 11 -0.15 -15.08 0.57
CA ASN A 11 -1.58 -15.24 0.82
C ASN A 11 -2.17 -13.95 1.42
N VAL A 12 -2.05 -12.85 0.71
CA VAL A 12 -2.76 -11.61 1.07
C VAL A 12 -4.25 -11.80 0.83
N ASN A 13 -5.05 -11.56 1.87
CA ASN A 13 -6.51 -11.50 1.76
C ASN A 13 -6.92 -10.30 0.91
N SER A 14 -8.08 -10.40 0.26
CA SER A 14 -8.68 -9.27 -0.45
C SER A 14 -8.89 -8.09 0.50
N THR A 15 -8.54 -6.90 0.03
CA THR A 15 -8.83 -5.65 0.72
C THR A 15 -10.35 -5.49 0.82
N LEU A 16 -10.85 -5.22 2.04
CA LEU A 16 -12.25 -4.88 2.30
C LEU A 16 -12.33 -3.38 2.52
N GLY A 17 -13.03 -2.66 1.64
CA GLY A 17 -13.05 -1.20 1.67
C GLY A 17 -11.73 -0.58 1.23
N VAL A 18 -10.97 0.02 2.15
CA VAL A 18 -9.74 0.77 1.86
C VAL A 18 -8.68 0.48 2.93
N ASP A 19 -7.45 0.17 2.53
CA ASP A 19 -6.27 0.16 3.39
C ASP A 19 -5.35 1.35 3.07
N PHE A 20 -4.69 1.88 4.11
CA PHE A 20 -3.84 3.06 4.01
C PHE A 20 -2.46 2.79 4.61
N GLN A 21 -1.42 3.22 3.90
CA GLN A 21 -0.03 3.12 4.36
C GLN A 21 0.74 4.39 4.01
N ASN A 22 1.60 4.83 4.94
CA ASN A 22 2.51 5.97 4.74
C ASN A 22 3.96 5.49 4.79
N LYS A 23 4.81 6.02 3.90
CA LYS A 23 6.26 5.83 3.94
C LYS A 23 6.98 7.14 3.68
N GLN A 24 7.92 7.47 4.57
CA GLN A 24 8.86 8.56 4.37
C GLN A 24 10.11 8.02 3.66
N LEU A 25 10.63 8.75 2.68
CA LEU A 25 11.90 8.45 2.02
C LEU A 25 12.68 9.72 1.70
N GLU A 26 13.98 9.56 1.53
CA GLU A 26 14.87 10.63 1.13
C GLU A 26 15.34 10.36 -0.31
N LEU A 27 15.17 11.35 -1.18
CA LEU A 27 15.60 11.31 -2.58
C LEU A 27 16.13 12.69 -2.93
N ASP A 28 17.34 12.78 -3.47
CA ASP A 28 17.98 14.03 -3.87
C ASP A 28 17.99 15.10 -2.74
N ASN A 29 18.32 14.68 -1.51
CA ASN A 29 18.27 15.50 -0.29
C ASN A 29 16.89 16.12 0.01
N LYS A 30 15.81 15.57 -0.56
CA LYS A 30 14.42 15.95 -0.27
C LYS A 30 13.74 14.84 0.50
N ARG A 31 13.03 15.22 1.55
CA ARG A 31 12.16 14.30 2.30
C ARG A 31 10.81 14.21 1.61
N ILE A 32 10.45 13.01 1.17
CA ILE A 32 9.23 12.72 0.43
C ILE A 32 8.34 11.82 1.28
N ALA A 33 7.07 12.21 1.43
CA ALA A 33 6.03 11.42 2.06
C ALA A 33 5.21 10.70 0.98
N ILE A 34 5.32 9.38 0.88
CA ILE A 34 4.45 8.57 0.03
C ILE A 34 3.22 8.15 0.83
N GLN A 35 2.04 8.42 0.26
CA GLN A 35 0.77 7.90 0.73
C GLN A 35 0.26 6.84 -0.26
N LEU A 36 0.01 5.64 0.25
CA LEU A 36 -0.49 4.51 -0.53
C LEU A 36 -1.90 4.19 -0.07
N TRP A 37 -2.82 4.22 -1.03
CA TRP A 37 -4.22 3.90 -0.86
C TRP A 37 -4.50 2.62 -1.64
N ASP A 38 -4.74 1.53 -0.93
CA ASP A 38 -5.14 0.25 -1.52
C ASP A 38 -6.65 0.13 -1.35
N THR A 39 -7.39 0.14 -2.45
CA THR A 39 -8.85 0.05 -2.44
C THR A 39 -9.29 -1.34 -2.82
N ALA A 40 -10.35 -1.84 -2.20
CA ALA A 40 -10.99 -3.10 -2.56
C ALA A 40 -11.33 -3.12 -4.05
N GLY A 41 -10.97 -4.21 -4.73
CA GLY A 41 -11.37 -4.46 -6.10
C GLY A 41 -12.89 -4.51 -6.19
N GLN A 42 -13.48 -3.64 -7.03
CA GLN A 42 -14.91 -3.54 -7.23
C GLN A 42 -15.48 -4.80 -7.92
N GLU A 43 -14.63 -5.54 -8.64
CA GLU A 43 -15.01 -6.66 -9.52
C GLU A 43 -15.57 -7.90 -8.80
N ARG A 44 -15.52 -7.96 -7.47
CA ARG A 44 -15.98 -9.12 -6.68
C ARG A 44 -17.32 -8.91 -5.96
N PHE A 45 -17.94 -7.74 -6.10
CA PHE A 45 -19.25 -7.42 -5.50
C PHE A 45 -20.41 -7.46 -6.50
N ARG A 46 -20.34 -8.32 -7.53
CA ARG A 46 -21.42 -8.52 -8.50
C ARG A 46 -21.98 -9.93 -8.42
#